data_AF-A0A3N2IMB6-F1
#
_entry.id   AF-A0A3N2IMB6-F1
#
_cell.length_a   1.000
_cell.length_b   1.000
_cell.length_c   1.000
_cell.angle_alpha   90.00
_cell.angle_beta   90.00
_cell.angle_gamma   90.00
#
_symmetry.space_group_name_H-M   'P 1'
#
loop_
_entity.id
_entity.type
_entity.pdbx_description
1 polymer ?
#
loop_
_entity_poly.entity_id
_entity_poly.type
_entity_poly.pdbx_seq_one_letter_code
_entity_poly.pdbx_strand_id
1 'polypeptide(L)' 'MTDNAARRVGRNVKAELARNGLTQGELADRLRLTQPAVSRRLSGDVPFNVNELAVVSRVVGVPLSRLVAGSERPLVPVPA' A
#
# COMPACT_ATOMS: atom_id res chain seq x y z
N MET A 1 8.03 -2.94 -18.97
CA MET A 1 6.81 -2.79 -18.14
C MET A 1 7.07 -1.66 -17.16
N THR A 2 6.54 -0.47 -17.41
CA THR A 2 6.91 0.77 -16.70
C THR A 2 6.44 0.71 -15.25
N ASP A 3 7.34 0.85 -14.29
CA ASP A 3 6.98 0.98 -12.88
C ASP A 3 6.32 2.35 -12.66
N ASN A 4 5.01 2.38 -12.45
CA ASN A 4 4.27 3.58 -12.10
C ASN A 4 3.95 3.55 -10.60
N ALA A 5 3.88 4.73 -9.98
CA ALA A 5 3.60 4.91 -8.55
C ALA A 5 2.47 4.00 -8.04
N ALA A 6 1.36 3.88 -8.76
CA ALA A 6 0.23 3.03 -8.35
C ALA A 6 0.63 1.56 -8.13
N ARG A 7 1.44 0.98 -9.04
CA ARG A 7 1.91 -0.41 -8.93
C ARG A 7 2.93 -0.59 -7.81
N ARG A 8 3.77 0.41 -7.55
CA ARG A 8 4.69 0.40 -6.40
C ARG A 8 3.92 0.42 -5.08
N VAL A 9 2.97 1.35 -4.95
CA VAL A 9 2.11 1.45 -3.76
C VAL A 9 1.31 0.17 -3.55
N GLY A 10 0.68 -0.38 -4.60
CA GLY A 10 -0.05 -1.65 -4.52
C GLY A 10 0.81 -2.81 -4.01
N ARG A 11 2.06 -2.91 -4.48
CA ARG A 11 3.03 -3.91 -4.01
C ARG A 11 3.43 -3.70 -2.54
N ASN A 12 3.66 -2.45 -2.13
CA ASN A 12 3.99 -2.13 -0.73
C ASN A 12 2.84 -2.50 0.21
N VAL A 13 1.59 -2.13 -0.14
CA VAL A 13 0.40 -2.50 0.61
C VAL A 13 0.26 -4.03 0.69
N LYS A 14 0.42 -4.73 -0.43
CA LYS A 14 0.37 -6.20 -0.46
C LYS A 14 1.42 -6.84 0.46
N ALA A 15 2.63 -6.29 0.50
CA ALA A 15 3.69 -6.76 1.39
C ALA A 15 3.32 -6.55 2.87
N GLU A 16 2.76 -5.39 3.25
CA GLU A 16 2.35 -5.15 4.63
C GLU A 16 1.13 -6.00 5.05
N LEU A 17 0.18 -6.27 4.14
CA LEU A 17 -0.89 -7.22 4.41
C LEU A 17 -0.32 -8.61 4.76
N ALA A 18 0.62 -9.11 3.96
CA ALA A 18 1.26 -10.40 4.20
C ALA A 18 2.01 -10.44 5.54
N ARG A 19 2.73 -9.36 5.90
CA ARG A 19 3.43 -9.26 7.20
C ARG A 19 2.49 -9.24 8.39
N ASN A 20 1.28 -8.71 8.23
CA ASN A 20 0.27 -8.64 9.26
C ASN A 20 -0.70 -9.84 9.25
N GLY A 21 -0.53 -10.81 8.34
CA GLY A 21 -1.42 -11.96 8.21
C GLY A 21 -2.84 -11.60 7.73
N LEU A 22 -3.01 -10.46 7.05
CA LEU A 22 -4.31 -9.97 6.58
C LEU A 22 -4.58 -10.37 5.13
N THR A 23 -5.81 -10.80 4.86
CA THR A 23 -6.30 -11.14 3.53
C THR A 23 -6.81 -9.92 2.75
N GLN A 24 -6.99 -10.07 1.43
CA GLN A 24 -7.62 -9.03 0.62
C GLN A 24 -9.10 -8.81 0.95
N GLY A 25 -9.80 -9.87 1.41
CA GLY A 25 -11.20 -9.78 1.84
C GLY A 25 -11.33 -8.91 3.09
N GLU A 26 -10.49 -9.16 4.09
CA GLU A 26 -10.47 -8.34 5.31
C GLU A 26 -10.11 -6.87 5.01
N LEU A 27 -9.17 -6.62 4.10
CA LEU A 27 -8.90 -5.24 3.68
C LEU A 27 -10.10 -4.62 2.94
N ALA A 28 -10.80 -5.39 2.11
CA ALA A 28 -11.98 -4.93 1.39
C ALA A 28 -13.08 -4.49 2.36
N ASP A 29 -13.34 -5.28 3.42
CA ASP A 29 -14.30 -4.93 4.47
C ASP A 29 -13.93 -3.62 5.16
N ARG A 30 -12.64 -3.43 5.50
CA ARG A 30 -12.15 -2.19 6.14
C ARG A 30 -12.23 -0.97 5.24
N LEU A 31 -12.07 -1.14 3.93
CA LEU A 31 -12.17 -0.07 2.93
C LEU A 31 -13.59 0.16 2.42
N ARG A 32 -14.56 -0.68 2.81
CA ARG A 32 -15.92 -0.71 2.23
C ARG A 32 -15.89 -0.86 0.71
N LEU A 33 -15.00 -1.73 0.24
CA LEU A 33 -14.83 -2.09 -1.17
C LEU A 33 -15.16 -3.57 -1.37
N THR A 34 -15.26 -4.00 -2.62
CA THR A 34 -15.28 -5.41 -2.95
C THR A 34 -13.85 -5.96 -3.04
N GLN A 35 -13.67 -7.26 -2.79
CA GLN A 35 -12.34 -7.89 -2.93
C GLN A 35 -11.74 -7.71 -4.34
N PRO A 36 -12.50 -7.81 -5.46
CA PRO A 36 -11.96 -7.50 -6.79
C PRO A 36 -11.48 -6.06 -6.94
N ALA A 37 -12.15 -5.09 -6.29
CA ALA A 37 -11.73 -3.68 -6.30
C ALA A 37 -10.43 -3.46 -5.50
N VAL A 38 -10.21 -4.23 -4.42
CA VAL A 38 -8.93 -4.27 -3.70
C VAL A 38 -7.85 -4.92 -4.56
N SER A 39 -8.16 -6.05 -5.22
CA SER A 39 -7.21 -6.75 -6.11
C SER A 39 -6.66 -5.82 -7.20
N ARG A 40 -7.54 -5.07 -7.88
CA ARG A 40 -7.15 -4.05 -8.89
C ARG A 40 -6.26 -2.93 -8.33
N ARG A 41 -6.42 -2.60 -7.04
CA ARG A 41 -5.56 -1.61 -6.37
C ARG A 41 -4.19 -2.19 -6.02
N LEU A 42 -4.16 -3.43 -5.56
CA LEU A 42 -2.92 -4.14 -5.26
C LEU A 42 -2.09 -4.44 -6.52
N SER A 43 -2.72 -4.66 -7.67
CA SER A 43 -2.04 -4.78 -8.97
C SER A 43 -1.60 -3.43 -9.55
N GLY A 44 -2.15 -2.32 -9.04
CA GLY A 44 -1.91 -0.97 -9.53
C GLY A 44 -2.71 -0.59 -10.78
N ASP A 45 -3.73 -1.37 -11.15
CA ASP A 45 -4.65 -1.04 -12.25
C ASP A 45 -5.56 0.14 -11.87
N VAL A 46 -5.87 0.25 -10.57
CA VAL A 46 -6.57 1.40 -9.97
C VAL A 46 -5.68 1.96 -8.85
N PRO A 47 -5.35 3.26 -8.81
CA PRO A 47 -4.57 3.81 -7.72
C PRO A 47 -5.37 3.78 -6.41
N PHE A 48 -4.69 3.52 -5.29
CA PHE A 48 -5.24 3.87 -3.98
C PHE A 48 -5.31 5.38 -3.85
N ASN A 49 -6.43 5.90 -3.33
CA ASN A 49 -6.49 7.30 -2.92
C ASN A 49 -5.93 7.50 -1.50
N VAL A 50 -5.72 8.76 -1.11
CA VAL A 50 -5.10 9.11 0.18
C VAL A 50 -5.93 8.61 1.37
N ASN A 51 -7.27 8.64 1.30
CA ASN A 51 -8.13 8.17 2.38
C ASN A 51 -8.05 6.65 2.55
N GLU A 52 -8.02 5.91 1.44
CA GLU A 52 -7.83 4.45 1.45
C GLU A 52 -6.46 4.09 2.05
N LEU A 53 -5.39 4.78 1.66
CA LEU A 53 -4.07 4.54 2.24
C LEU A 53 -3.99 4.89 3.73
N ALA A 54 -4.70 5.93 4.17
CA ALA A 54 -4.79 6.26 5.59
C ALA A 54 -5.49 5.16 6.39
N VAL A 55 -6.53 4.51 5.83
CA VAL A 55 -7.16 3.34 6.44
C VAL A 55 -6.19 2.16 6.47
N VAL A 56 -5.53 1.85 5.34
CA VAL A 56 -4.53 0.78 5.27
C VAL A 56 -3.44 0.97 6.31
N SER A 57 -2.89 2.18 6.42
CA SER A 57 -1.86 2.56 7.40
C SER A 57 -2.26 2.22 8.84
N ARG A 58 -3.50 2.55 9.23
CA ARG A 58 -4.04 2.20 10.56
C ARG A 58 -4.25 0.70 10.74
N VAL A 59 -4.70 0.01 9.68
CA VAL A 59 -4.97 -1.43 9.71
C VAL A 59 -3.69 -2.25 9.85
N VAL A 60 -2.63 -1.89 9.13
CA VAL A 60 -1.36 -2.64 9.10
C VAL A 60 -0.32 -2.09 10.09
N GLY A 61 -0.64 -1.01 10.80
CA GLY A 61 0.21 -0.46 11.86
C GLY A 61 1.49 0.21 11.38
N VAL A 62 1.52 0.79 10.18
CA VAL A 62 2.72 1.48 9.65
C VAL A 62 2.40 2.90 9.15
N PRO A 63 3.37 3.84 9.18
CA PRO A 63 3.18 5.18 8.62
C PRO A 63 2.83 5.17 7.13
N LEU A 64 2.04 6.15 6.68
CA LEU A 64 1.67 6.33 5.27
C LEU A 64 2.89 6.38 4.33
N SER A 65 3.99 7.01 4.77
CA SER A 65 5.24 7.09 4.02
C SER A 65 5.78 5.71 3.64
N ARG A 66 5.66 4.70 4.51
CA ARG A 66 6.10 3.33 4.24
C ARG A 66 5.27 2.66 3.14
N LEU A 67 3.98 3.00 3.02
CA LEU A 67 3.14 2.49 1.95
C LEU A 67 3.48 3.14 0.59
N VAL A 68 3.89 4.41 0.60
CA VAL A 68 4.19 5.18 -0.62
C VAL A 68 5.62 4.92 -1.13
N ALA A 69 6.61 5.06 -0.25
CA ALA A 69 8.03 4.90 -0.55
C ALA A 69 8.46 3.43 -0.56
N GLY A 70 7.81 2.58 0.26
CA GLY A 70 8.24 1.22 0.53
C GLY A 70 9.26 1.17 1.67
N SER A 71 10.02 0.08 1.73
CA SER A 71 11.23 0.00 2.56
C SER A 71 12.33 0.84 1.90
N GLU A 72 12.23 2.17 1.98
CA GLU A 72 13.31 3.03 1.52
C GLU A 72 14.56 2.81 2.39
N ARG A 73 15.68 2.67 1.69
CA ARG A 73 17.02 2.84 2.24
C ARG A 73 17.11 4.29 2.77
N PRO A 74 17.70 4.54 3.95
CA PRO A 74 17.75 5.89 4.51
C PRO A 74 18.27 6.89 3.48
N LEU A 75 17.67 8.07 3.41
CA LEU A 75 18.26 9.21 2.73
C LEU A 75 19.61 9.47 3.41
N VAL A 76 20.71 9.02 2.80
CA VAL A 76 22.04 9.36 3.27
C VAL A 76 22.15 10.88 3.12
N PRO A 77 22.51 11.63 4.18
CA PRO A 77 22.73 13.06 4.05
C PRO A 77 23.77 13.29 2.95
N VAL A 78 23.44 14.13 1.96
CA VAL A 78 24.45 14.66 1.04
C VAL A 78 25.36 15.52 1.92
N PRO A 79 26.64 15.18 2.10
CA PRO A 79 27.55 16.04 2.85
C PRO A 79 27.59 17.42 2.19
N ALA A 80 27.60 18.45 3.03
CA ALA A 80 27.59 19.86 2.66
C ALA A 80 28.72 20.23 1.69
#